data_AF-A0A358MHK4-F1
#
_entry.id   AF-A0A358MHK4-F1
#
_cell.length_a   1.000
_cell.length_b   1.000
_cell.length_c   1.000
_cell.angle_alpha   90.00
_cell.angle_beta   90.00
_cell.angle_gamma   90.00
#
_symmetry.space_group_name_H-M   'P 1'
#
loop_
_entity.id
_entity.type
_entity.pdbx_description
1 polymer ?
#
loop_
_entity_poly.entity_id
_entity_poly.type
_entity_poly.pdbx_seq_one_letter_code
_entity_poly.pdbx_strand_id
1 'polypeptide(L)' 'GNFTQQEPIPEEGIAAAMAVMRSGRLHRYNLGPDEEGEAAALEREFAAAMGVPYCLAVASGGYAL' A
#
# COMPACT_ATOMS: atom_id res chain seq x y z
N GLY A 1 25.47 -12.70 2.53
CA GLY A 1 24.04 -12.40 2.67
C GLY A 1 23.25 -13.62 2.30
N ASN A 2 22.22 -13.96 3.07
CA ASN A 2 21.31 -15.05 2.73
C ASN A 2 20.31 -14.53 1.68
N PHE A 3 20.16 -15.24 0.56
CA PHE A 3 19.23 -14.90 -0.52
C PHE A 3 17.78 -14.74 -0.04
N THR A 4 17.39 -15.41 1.05
CA THR A 4 16.04 -15.35 1.60
C THR A 4 15.89 -14.35 2.75
N GLN A 5 16.98 -13.70 3.17
CA GLN A 5 16.90 -12.71 4.25
C GLN A 5 16.28 -11.42 3.71
N GLN A 6 15.08 -11.10 4.20
CA GLN A 6 14.42 -9.83 3.92
C GLN A 6 14.99 -8.74 4.82
N GLU A 7 15.02 -7.53 4.29
CA GLU A 7 15.31 -6.33 5.07
C GLU A 7 14.17 -6.05 6.06
N PRO A 8 14.46 -5.49 7.25
CA PRO A 8 13.41 -5.05 8.15
C PRO A 8 12.58 -3.92 7.52
N ILE A 9 11.29 -3.88 7.85
CA ILE A 9 10.42 -2.77 7.46
C ILE A 9 10.92 -1.49 8.16
N PRO A 10 11.08 -0.36 7.44
CA PRO A 10 11.42 0.92 8.04
C PRO A 10 10.41 1.37 9.10
N GLU A 11 10.87 2.12 10.12
CA GLU A 11 10.01 2.58 11.24
C GLU A 11 8.80 3.40 10.75
N GLU A 12 8.99 4.21 9.71
CA GLU A 12 7.91 4.97 9.06
C GLU A 12 6.80 4.07 8.48
N GLY A 13 7.17 2.94 7.88
CA GLY A 13 6.22 1.96 7.34
C GLY A 13 5.47 1.23 8.45
N ILE A 14 6.16 0.91 9.55
CA ILE A 14 5.54 0.33 10.75
C ILE A 14 4.54 1.33 11.36
N ALA A 15 4.93 2.60 11.51
CA ALA A 15 4.07 3.65 12.03
C ALA A 15 2.82 3.87 11.18
N ALA A 16 2.94 3.86 9.84
CA ALA A 16 1.82 3.96 8.91
C ALA A 16 0.85 2.77 9.06
N ALA A 17 1.36 1.54 9.10
CA ALA A 17 0.53 0.35 9.33
C ALA A 17 -0.20 0.42 10.68
N MET A 18 0.47 0.89 11.74
CA MET A 18 -0.13 1.09 13.06
C MET A 18 -1.23 2.16 13.04
N ALA A 19 -1.08 3.24 12.27
CA ALA A 19 -2.11 4.26 12.12
C ALA A 19 -3.39 3.69 11.46
N VAL A 20 -3.23 2.91 10.39
CA VAL A 20 -4.36 2.20 9.74
C VAL A 20 -5.04 1.26 10.72
N MET A 21 -4.29 0.43 11.44
CA MET A 21 -4.84 -0.50 12.43
C MET A 21 -5.63 0.22 13.54
N ARG A 22 -5.13 1.35 14.03
CA ARG A 22 -5.81 2.16 15.06
C ARG A 22 -7.06 2.85 14.54
N SER A 23 -7.12 3.19 13.24
CA SER A 23 -8.28 3.85 12.64
C SER A 23 -9.51 2.93 12.53
N GLY A 24 -9.31 1.61 12.49
CA GLY A 24 -10.36 0.63 12.19
C GLY A 24 -10.83 0.59 10.73
N ARG A 25 -10.31 1.48 9.86
CA ARG A 25 -10.64 1.55 8.43
C ARG A 25 -9.78 0.58 7.61
N LEU A 26 -9.94 -0.72 7.87
CA LEU A 26 -9.09 -1.77 7.29
C LEU A 26 -9.45 -2.15 5.85
N HIS A 27 -10.68 -1.89 5.44
CA HIS A 27 -11.12 -2.18 4.08
C HIS A 27 -10.81 -1.00 3.16
N ARG A 28 -10.19 -1.23 2.00
CA ARG A 28 -9.71 -0.15 1.09
C ARG A 28 -10.78 0.82 0.58
N TYR A 29 -12.06 0.47 0.73
CA TYR A 29 -13.20 1.33 0.36
C TYR A 29 -13.95 1.92 1.58
N ASN A 30 -13.48 1.66 2.79
CA ASN A 30 -14.04 2.25 4.01
C ASN A 30 -13.37 3.60 4.25
N LEU A 31 -13.81 4.63 3.53
CA LEU A 31 -13.24 5.97 3.52
C LEU A 31 -14.34 7.02 3.79
N GLY A 32 -13.96 8.13 4.42
CA GLY A 32 -14.81 9.30 4.52
C GLY A 32 -14.98 10.03 3.18
N PRO A 33 -15.91 10.99 3.10
CA PRO A 33 -16.02 11.88 1.94
C PRO A 33 -14.70 12.57 1.68
N ASP A 34 -14.24 12.56 0.42
CA ASP A 34 -13.00 13.18 -0.04
C ASP A 34 -11.70 12.64 0.63
N GLU A 35 -11.78 11.54 1.39
CA GLU A 35 -10.62 10.86 1.99
C GLU A 35 -9.98 9.92 0.95
N GLU A 36 -8.70 10.11 0.66
CA GLU A 36 -7.92 9.15 -0.10
C GLU A 36 -7.39 8.05 0.82
N GLY A 37 -7.65 6.79 0.47
CA GLY A 37 -7.12 5.65 1.22
C GLY A 37 -5.67 5.33 0.87
N GLU A 38 -4.94 4.74 1.82
CA GLU A 38 -3.53 4.33 1.66
C GLU A 38 -3.28 3.49 0.39
N ALA A 39 -4.21 2.59 0.04
CA ALA A 39 -4.10 1.77 -1.16
C ALA A 39 -4.19 2.60 -2.46
N ALA A 40 -5.07 3.62 -2.49
CA ALA A 40 -5.23 4.51 -3.64
C ALA A 40 -4.04 5.47 -3.78
N ALA A 41 -3.52 5.97 -2.65
CA ALA A 41 -2.30 6.78 -2.63
C ALA A 41 -1.11 6.01 -3.20
N LEU A 42 -0.90 4.75 -2.76
CA LEU A 42 0.13 3.86 -3.29
C LEU A 42 -0.02 3.64 -4.80
N GLU A 43 -1.23 3.36 -5.29
CA GLU A 43 -1.50 3.13 -6.71
C GLU A 43 -1.16 4.36 -7.55
N ARG A 44 -1.53 5.57 -7.10
CA ARG A 44 -1.20 6.82 -7.78
C ARG A 44 0.32 7.06 -7.82
N GLU A 45 0.99 6.89 -6.69
CA GLU A 45 2.44 7.09 -6.58
C GLU A 45 3.21 6.09 -7.45
N PHE A 46 2.79 4.82 -7.45
CA PHE A 46 3.40 3.79 -8.26
C PHE A 46 3.15 3.99 -9.75
N ALA A 47 1.95 4.39 -10.16
CA ALA A 47 1.64 4.76 -11.53
C ALA A 47 2.56 5.91 -12.03
N ALA A 48 2.73 6.94 -11.20
CA ALA A 48 3.62 8.06 -11.50
C ALA A 48 5.09 7.63 -11.59
N ALA A 49 5.57 6.81 -10.65
CA ALA A 49 6.93 6.30 -10.64
C ALA A 49 7.25 5.43 -11.88
N MET A 50 6.27 4.68 -12.38
CA MET A 50 6.41 3.81 -13.54
C MET A 50 6.11 4.51 -14.88
N GLY A 51 5.61 5.75 -14.86
CA GLY A 51 5.23 6.48 -16.07
C GLY A 51 4.04 5.87 -16.81
N VAL A 52 3.12 5.23 -16.09
CA VAL A 52 1.93 4.58 -16.65
C VAL A 52 0.66 5.31 -16.20
N PRO A 53 -0.43 5.28 -16.99
CA PRO A 53 -1.63 6.04 -16.67
C PRO A 53 -2.39 5.47 -15.46
N TYR A 54 -2.29 4.17 -15.21
CA TYR A 54 -3.07 3.48 -14.18
C TYR A 54 -2.25 2.38 -13.50
N CYS A 55 -2.51 2.16 -12.21
CA CYS A 55 -2.00 1.05 -11.42
C CYS A 55 -3.12 0.53 -10.51
N LEU A 56 -3.13 -0.77 -10.23
CA LEU A 56 -4.05 -1.41 -9.28
C LEU A 56 -3.26 -2.32 -8.36
N ALA A 57 -3.28 -2.02 -7.07
CA ALA A 57 -2.69 -2.85 -6.04
C ALA A 57 -3.62 -4.03 -5.74
N VAL A 58 -3.03 -5.21 -5.69
CA VAL A 58 -3.73 -6.47 -5.43
C VAL A 58 -3.02 -7.30 -4.37
N ALA A 59 -3.71 -8.33 -3.86
CA ALA A 59 -3.24 -9.09 -2.70
C ALA A 59 -1.91 -9.83 -2.92
N SER A 60 -1.60 -10.25 -4.14
CA SER A 60 -0.33 -10.92 -4.47
C SER A 60 -0.02 -10.87 -5.97
N GLY A 61 1.24 -11.11 -6.34
CA GLY A 61 1.66 -11.20 -7.74
C GLY A 61 0.98 -12.34 -8.51
N GLY A 62 0.65 -13.45 -7.84
CA GLY A 62 -0.10 -14.55 -8.46
C GLY A 62 -1.55 -14.20 -8.80
N TYR A 63 -2.15 -13.24 -8.10
CA TYR A 63 -3.48 -12.70 -8.43
C TYR A 63 -3.42 -11.65 -9.54
N ALA A 64 -2.25 -11.04 -9.77
CA ALA A 64 -2.07 -10.00 -10.78
C ALA A 64 -1.91 -10.54 -12.22
N LEU A 65 -1.56 -11.82 -12.37
CA LEU A 65 -1.29 -12.50 -13.65
C LEU A 65 -2.49 -13.33 -14.11
#